data_AF-B1ZG53-F1
#
_entry.id   AF-B1ZG53-F1
#
_cell.length_a   1.000
_cell.length_b   1.000
_cell.length_c   1.000
_cell.angle_alpha   90.00
_cell.angle_beta   90.00
_cell.angle_gamma   90.00
#
_symmetry.space_group_name_H-M   'P 1'
#
loop_
_entity.id
_entity.type
_entity.pdbx_description
1 polymer ?
#
loop_
_entity_poly.entity_id
_entity_poly.type
_entity_poly.pdbx_seq_one_letter_code
_entity_poly.pdbx_strand_id
1 'polypeptide(L)'
;MTPQIATAIGNHTFSTPWTPDQVEAAISALAAHPRVASVERAEDDPWGRPQVRIVATDTARGDLDRVLHLWKALNAMRSTRAEAIAEHEAFERREAQRLAASREEAAYRALSSEQKEAMRREGAARLRELGIEPRSLVRVCNGLARGSYLPDADLEAWATYVREVVRGRNRPMDLGRYVAGCVTA
;
A
#
# COMPACT_ATOMS: atom_id res chain seq x y z
N MET A 1 -18.94 5.42 1.79
CA MET A 1 -19.58 4.47 0.84
C MET A 1 -20.89 3.94 1.40
N THR A 2 -22.00 3.99 0.66
CA THR A 2 -23.27 3.33 1.08
C THR A 2 -23.28 1.84 0.71
N PRO A 3 -23.96 0.97 1.47
CA PRO A 3 -24.09 -0.45 1.13
C PRO A 3 -24.69 -0.68 -0.27
N GLN A 4 -25.64 0.14 -0.70
CA GLN A 4 -26.29 0.02 -1.99
C GLN A 4 -25.32 0.27 -3.15
N ILE A 5 -24.45 1.27 -3.05
CA ILE A 5 -23.39 1.52 -4.05
C ILE A 5 -22.38 0.37 -4.05
N ALA A 6 -22.00 -0.14 -2.88
CA ALA A 6 -21.07 -1.27 -2.79
C ALA A 6 -21.62 -2.53 -3.47
N THR A 7 -22.90 -2.86 -3.22
CA THR A 7 -23.60 -3.98 -3.86
C THR A 7 -23.74 -3.78 -5.37
N ALA A 8 -24.12 -2.58 -5.81
CA ALA A 8 -24.28 -2.27 -7.24
C ALA A 8 -22.95 -2.31 -8.01
N ILE A 9 -21.84 -1.92 -7.39
CA ILE A 9 -20.51 -2.06 -7.99
C ILE A 9 -20.09 -3.53 -8.02
N GLY A 10 -20.31 -4.28 -6.93
CA GLY A 10 -19.90 -5.68 -6.82
C GLY A 10 -18.46 -5.92 -7.28
N ASN A 11 -18.27 -6.88 -8.18
CA ASN A 11 -17.00 -7.18 -8.84
C ASN A 11 -16.91 -6.57 -10.25
N HIS A 12 -17.80 -5.64 -10.60
CA HIS A 12 -17.79 -5.01 -11.91
C HIS A 12 -16.55 -4.11 -12.08
N THR A 13 -16.00 -4.16 -13.29
CA THR A 13 -14.94 -3.29 -13.79
C THR A 13 -15.50 -2.40 -14.90
N PHE A 14 -14.69 -1.47 -15.39
CA PHE A 14 -15.06 -0.63 -16.53
C PHE A 14 -15.45 -1.43 -17.80
N SER A 15 -14.89 -2.62 -17.98
CA SER A 15 -15.13 -3.48 -19.14
C SER A 15 -16.10 -4.63 -18.87
N THR A 16 -16.61 -4.77 -17.64
CA THR A 16 -17.57 -5.84 -17.33
C THR A 16 -18.89 -5.57 -18.06
N PRO A 17 -19.44 -6.55 -18.80
CA PRO A 17 -20.76 -6.41 -19.39
C PRO A 17 -21.82 -6.36 -18.29
N TRP A 18 -22.83 -5.50 -18.46
CA TRP A 18 -23.94 -5.32 -17.52
C TRP A 18 -25.20 -5.92 -18.12
N THR A 19 -25.96 -6.68 -17.33
CA THR A 19 -27.33 -7.03 -17.73
C THR A 19 -28.26 -5.83 -17.55
N PRO A 20 -29.39 -5.76 -18.25
CA PRO A 20 -30.38 -4.70 -18.05
C PRO A 20 -30.79 -4.52 -16.58
N ASP A 21 -31.05 -5.62 -15.86
CA ASP A 21 -31.42 -5.58 -14.45
C ASP A 21 -30.30 -4.99 -13.55
N GLN A 22 -29.04 -5.29 -13.87
CA GLN A 22 -27.89 -4.72 -13.15
C GLN A 22 -27.75 -3.21 -13.42
N VAL A 23 -28.04 -2.76 -14.64
CA VAL A 23 -28.04 -1.34 -14.98
C VAL A 23 -29.12 -0.60 -14.19
N GLU A 24 -30.34 -1.11 -14.16
CA GLU A 24 -31.45 -0.49 -13.44
C GLU A 24 -31.24 -0.49 -11.92
N ALA A 25 -30.70 -1.58 -11.36
CA ALA A 25 -30.33 -1.65 -9.95
C ALA A 25 -29.25 -0.62 -9.58
N ALA A 26 -28.25 -0.43 -10.45
CA ALA A 26 -27.19 0.54 -10.24
C ALA A 26 -27.66 2.00 -10.36
N ILE A 27 -28.54 2.30 -11.32
CA ILE A 27 -29.18 3.62 -11.43
C ILE A 27 -30.01 3.89 -10.18
N SER A 28 -30.79 2.91 -9.71
CA SER A 28 -31.57 3.02 -8.48
C SER A 28 -30.68 3.27 -7.25
N ALA A 29 -29.53 2.59 -7.16
CA ALA A 29 -28.56 2.80 -6.08
C ALA A 29 -27.93 4.21 -6.12
N LEU A 30 -27.68 4.75 -7.32
CA LEU A 30 -27.23 6.14 -7.50
C LEU A 30 -28.32 7.12 -7.09
N ALA A 31 -29.56 6.93 -7.55
CA ALA A 31 -30.68 7.81 -7.23
C ALA A 31 -30.99 7.86 -5.72
N ALA A 32 -30.81 6.74 -5.02
CA ALA A 32 -30.99 6.65 -3.57
C ALA A 32 -29.82 7.26 -2.77
N HIS A 33 -28.71 7.63 -3.41
CA HIS A 33 -27.54 8.13 -2.70
C HIS A 33 -27.75 9.60 -2.30
N PRO A 34 -27.58 9.99 -1.01
CA PRO A 34 -27.91 11.34 -0.51
C PRO A 34 -27.22 12.52 -1.23
N ARG A 35 -26.03 12.28 -1.77
CA ARG A 35 -25.22 13.24 -2.53
C ARG A 35 -25.63 13.38 -4.01
N VAL A 36 -26.58 12.60 -4.51
CA VAL A 36 -27.04 12.63 -5.91
C VAL A 36 -28.33 13.43 -5.98
N ALA A 37 -28.33 14.51 -6.76
CA ALA A 37 -29.50 15.34 -7.00
C ALA A 37 -30.37 14.78 -8.13
N SER A 38 -29.74 14.27 -9.19
CA SER A 38 -30.43 13.56 -10.27
C SER A 38 -29.52 12.54 -10.95
N VAL A 39 -30.14 11.48 -11.47
CA VAL A 39 -29.47 10.49 -12.31
C VAL A 39 -30.47 9.94 -13.33
N GLU A 40 -30.05 9.91 -14.59
CA GLU A 40 -30.86 9.41 -15.71
C GLU A 40 -30.00 8.57 -16.64
N ARG A 41 -30.62 7.59 -17.29
CA ARG A 41 -29.93 6.78 -18.31
C ARG A 41 -29.61 7.64 -19.53
N ALA A 42 -28.37 7.58 -19.98
CA ALA A 42 -27.93 8.15 -21.25
C ALA A 42 -27.78 7.05 -22.30
N GLU A 43 -27.54 7.44 -23.55
CA GLU A 43 -27.21 6.48 -24.61
C GLU A 43 -25.96 5.69 -24.23
N ASP A 44 -25.98 4.38 -24.51
CA ASP A 44 -24.81 3.54 -24.31
C ASP A 44 -23.67 4.04 -25.22
N ASP A 45 -22.42 3.84 -24.79
CA ASP A 45 -21.27 4.25 -25.59
C ASP A 45 -21.15 3.41 -26.88
N PRO A 46 -20.26 3.79 -27.83
CA PRO A 46 -20.09 3.03 -29.09
C PRO A 46 -19.69 1.55 -28.91
N TRP A 47 -19.32 1.13 -27.70
CA TRP A 47 -19.00 -0.25 -27.34
C TRP A 47 -20.12 -0.93 -26.55
N GLY A 48 -21.32 -0.33 -26.49
CA GLY A 48 -22.49 -0.84 -25.78
C GLY A 48 -22.39 -0.77 -24.26
N ARG A 49 -21.56 0.13 -23.71
CA ARG A 49 -21.42 0.26 -22.26
C ARG A 49 -22.41 1.27 -21.71
N PRO A 50 -23.09 0.96 -20.59
CA PRO A 50 -24.11 1.83 -20.02
C PRO A 50 -23.53 3.16 -19.54
N GLN A 51 -24.22 4.24 -19.89
CA GLN A 51 -23.91 5.60 -19.45
C GLN A 51 -25.08 6.21 -18.69
N VAL A 52 -24.76 7.15 -17.80
CA VAL A 52 -25.73 7.92 -17.03
C VAL A 52 -25.39 9.40 -17.06
N ARG A 53 -26.42 10.24 -17.19
CA ARG A 53 -26.34 11.65 -16.85
C ARG A 53 -26.50 11.76 -15.34
N ILE A 54 -25.50 12.30 -14.64
CA ILE A 54 -25.54 12.42 -13.18
C ILE A 54 -25.26 13.86 -12.75
N VAL A 55 -26.02 14.30 -11.75
CA VAL A 55 -25.79 15.52 -10.97
C VAL A 55 -25.56 15.11 -9.52
N ALA A 56 -24.34 15.29 -9.01
CA ALA A 56 -23.96 14.88 -7.67
C ALA A 56 -22.90 15.81 -7.07
N THR A 57 -22.92 15.99 -5.75
CA THR A 57 -21.99 16.87 -5.04
C THR A 57 -21.04 16.07 -4.16
N ASP A 58 -19.84 16.61 -3.91
CA ASP A 58 -18.84 16.01 -3.01
C ASP A 58 -18.57 14.53 -3.30
N THR A 59 -18.30 14.21 -4.57
CA THR A 59 -17.87 12.86 -4.97
C THR A 59 -16.34 12.78 -4.89
N ALA A 60 -15.77 11.58 -5.06
CA ALA A 60 -14.32 11.39 -5.19
C ALA A 60 -13.68 12.25 -6.30
N ARG A 61 -14.49 12.74 -7.26
CA ARG A 61 -14.09 13.60 -8.37
C ARG A 61 -14.51 15.07 -8.19
N GLY A 62 -14.98 15.46 -7.01
CA GLY A 62 -15.65 16.73 -6.75
C GLY A 62 -17.10 16.72 -7.21
N ASP A 63 -17.62 17.86 -7.64
CA ASP A 63 -19.00 17.97 -8.11
C ASP A 63 -19.10 17.44 -9.55
N LEU A 64 -20.13 16.64 -9.78
CA LEU A 64 -20.43 16.03 -11.07
C LEU A 64 -21.68 16.68 -11.63
N ASP A 65 -21.55 17.18 -12.85
CA ASP A 65 -22.66 17.57 -13.71
C ASP A 65 -22.30 17.20 -15.15
N ARG A 66 -22.37 15.90 -15.47
CA ARG A 66 -22.01 15.38 -16.81
C ARG A 66 -22.57 13.98 -17.08
N VAL A 67 -22.36 13.49 -18.31
CA VAL A 67 -22.55 12.08 -18.66
C VAL A 67 -21.29 11.30 -18.32
N LEU A 68 -21.46 10.15 -17.66
CA LEU A 68 -20.39 9.22 -17.30
C LEU A 68 -20.82 7.78 -17.55
N HIS A 69 -19.84 6.92 -17.83
CA HIS A 69 -20.04 5.47 -17.72
C HIS A 69 -20.58 5.11 -16.33
N LEU A 70 -21.57 4.22 -16.28
CA LEU A 70 -22.25 3.82 -15.04
C LEU A 70 -21.26 3.38 -13.95
N TRP A 71 -20.27 2.56 -14.31
CA TRP A 71 -19.21 2.13 -13.39
C TRP A 71 -18.38 3.31 -12.84
N LYS A 72 -18.10 4.33 -13.66
CA LYS A 72 -17.38 5.53 -13.22
C LYS A 72 -18.22 6.39 -12.29
N ALA A 73 -19.52 6.52 -12.56
CA ALA A 73 -20.46 7.22 -11.68
C ALA A 73 -20.52 6.53 -10.31
N LEU A 74 -20.74 5.21 -10.28
CA LEU A 74 -20.73 4.42 -9.05
C LEU A 74 -19.41 4.55 -8.27
N ASN A 75 -18.25 4.46 -8.95
CA ASN A 75 -16.97 4.60 -8.29
C ASN A 75 -16.74 6.01 -7.72
N ALA A 76 -17.19 7.05 -8.41
CA ALA A 76 -17.11 8.41 -7.87
C ALA A 76 -17.90 8.56 -6.57
N MET A 77 -18.98 7.80 -6.38
CA MET A 77 -19.80 7.81 -5.16
C MET A 77 -19.23 6.97 -4.01
N ARG A 78 -18.10 6.28 -4.17
CA ARG A 78 -17.53 5.45 -3.09
C ARG A 78 -17.05 6.27 -1.91
N SER A 79 -16.40 7.40 -2.21
CA SER A 79 -15.80 8.30 -1.23
C SER A 79 -16.16 9.75 -1.51
N THR A 80 -15.92 10.62 -0.54
CA THR A 80 -15.98 12.09 -0.69
C THR A 80 -14.72 12.60 -1.38
N ARG A 81 -14.73 13.88 -1.76
CA ARG A 81 -13.52 14.50 -2.34
C ARG A 81 -12.36 14.50 -1.35
N ALA A 82 -12.65 14.83 -0.09
CA ALA A 82 -11.64 14.87 0.98
C ALA A 82 -11.02 13.49 1.23
N GLU A 83 -11.85 12.45 1.30
CA GLU A 83 -11.40 11.06 1.44
C GLU A 83 -10.51 10.64 0.25
N ALA A 84 -10.93 10.94 -0.98
CA ALA A 84 -10.16 10.59 -2.18
C ALA A 84 -8.79 11.28 -2.21
N ILE A 85 -8.71 12.54 -1.79
CA ILE A 85 -7.43 13.27 -1.66
C ILE A 85 -6.55 12.62 -0.60
N ALA A 86 -7.09 12.33 0.58
CA ALA A 86 -6.34 11.69 1.66
C ALA A 86 -5.81 10.30 1.28
N GLU A 87 -6.62 9.50 0.57
CA GLU A 87 -6.22 8.20 0.02
C GLU A 87 -5.10 8.33 -1.01
N HIS A 88 -5.20 9.32 -1.91
CA HIS A 88 -4.18 9.60 -2.91
C HIS A 88 -2.85 9.98 -2.27
N GLU A 89 -2.84 10.93 -1.33
CA GLU A 89 -1.63 11.30 -0.59
C GLU A 89 -1.04 10.11 0.18
N ALA A 90 -1.89 9.27 0.80
CA ALA A 90 -1.43 8.06 1.49
C ALA A 90 -0.84 7.03 0.51
N PHE A 91 -1.36 6.95 -0.71
CA PHE A 91 -0.79 6.13 -1.77
C PHE A 91 0.57 6.69 -2.23
N GLU A 92 0.67 7.99 -2.48
CA GLU A 92 1.92 8.66 -2.85
C GLU A 92 3.01 8.48 -1.79
N ARG A 93 2.67 8.62 -0.50
CA ARG A 93 3.61 8.34 0.61
C ARG A 93 4.12 6.89 0.58
N ARG A 94 3.23 5.92 0.34
CA ARG A 94 3.61 4.49 0.26
C ARG A 94 4.49 4.20 -0.95
N GLU A 95 4.17 4.77 -2.11
CA GLU A 95 5.00 4.63 -3.32
C GLU A 95 6.36 5.30 -3.15
N ALA A 96 6.42 6.49 -2.54
CA ALA A 96 7.69 7.17 -2.24
C ALA A 96 8.58 6.32 -1.31
N GLN A 97 8.00 5.72 -0.27
CA GLN A 97 8.72 4.78 0.62
C GLN A 97 9.23 3.55 -0.15
N ARG A 98 8.40 2.96 -1.04
CA ARG A 98 8.80 1.82 -1.86
C ARG A 98 9.93 2.18 -2.83
N LEU A 99 9.86 3.35 -3.48
CA LEU A 99 10.88 3.83 -4.40
C LEU A 99 12.19 4.14 -3.67
N ALA A 100 12.13 4.73 -2.48
CA ALA A 100 13.31 4.96 -1.65
C ALA A 100 13.99 3.63 -1.29
N ALA A 101 13.23 2.64 -0.80
CA ALA A 101 13.75 1.31 -0.49
C ALA A 101 14.35 0.62 -1.74
N SER A 102 13.72 0.77 -2.91
CA SER A 102 14.24 0.24 -4.17
C SER A 102 15.56 0.91 -4.59
N ARG A 103 15.71 2.22 -4.38
CA ARG A 103 16.96 2.94 -4.68
C ARG A 103 18.09 2.50 -3.75
N GLU A 104 17.81 2.35 -2.46
CA GLU A 104 18.77 1.84 -1.48
C GLU A 104 19.21 0.42 -1.81
N GLU A 105 18.29 -0.45 -2.24
CA GLU A 105 18.62 -1.80 -2.68
C GLU A 105 19.48 -1.80 -3.95
N ALA A 106 19.15 -0.96 -4.94
CA ALA A 106 19.93 -0.84 -6.17
C ALA A 106 21.35 -0.35 -5.90
N ALA A 107 21.50 0.69 -5.06
CA ALA A 107 22.80 1.21 -4.63
C ALA A 107 23.63 0.13 -3.93
N TYR A 108 23.02 -0.66 -3.04
CA TYR A 108 23.71 -1.77 -2.38
C TYR A 108 24.13 -2.87 -3.37
N ARG A 109 23.28 -3.23 -4.34
CA ARG A 109 23.62 -4.25 -5.34
C ARG A 109 24.83 -3.85 -6.17
N ALA A 110 24.95 -2.55 -6.51
CA ALA A 110 26.05 -1.99 -7.27
C ALA A 110 27.41 -2.00 -6.53
N LEU A 111 27.43 -2.14 -5.20
CA LEU A 111 28.68 -2.22 -4.44
C LEU A 111 29.48 -3.48 -4.78
N SER A 112 30.80 -3.36 -4.74
CA SER A 112 31.71 -4.51 -4.82
C SER A 112 31.56 -5.42 -3.60
N SER A 113 32.05 -6.66 -3.72
CA SER A 113 32.06 -7.61 -2.59
C SER A 113 32.87 -7.07 -1.40
N GLU A 114 33.97 -6.35 -1.65
CA GLU A 114 34.80 -5.73 -0.62
C GLU A 114 34.09 -4.57 0.09
N GLN A 115 33.41 -3.70 -0.66
CA GLN A 115 32.63 -2.61 -0.09
C GLN A 115 31.49 -3.14 0.78
N LYS A 116 30.80 -4.18 0.30
CA LYS A 116 29.78 -4.89 1.07
C LYS A 116 30.37 -5.42 2.38
N GLU A 117 31.53 -6.06 2.33
CA GLU A 117 32.23 -6.59 3.51
C GLU A 117 32.67 -5.51 4.50
N ALA A 118 33.23 -4.40 4.03
CA ALA A 118 33.62 -3.28 4.86
C ALA A 118 32.42 -2.70 5.63
N MET A 119 31.30 -2.50 4.93
CA MET A 119 30.05 -2.05 5.57
C MET A 119 29.55 -3.04 6.64
N ARG A 120 29.71 -4.35 6.42
CA ARG A 120 29.36 -5.37 7.43
C ARG A 120 30.19 -5.22 8.69
N ARG A 121 31.51 -5.07 8.54
CA ARG A 121 32.44 -4.95 9.66
C ARG A 121 32.18 -3.67 10.46
N GLU A 122 31.91 -2.57 9.77
CA GLU A 122 31.57 -1.28 10.40
C GLU A 122 30.25 -1.37 11.18
N GLY A 123 29.20 -1.96 10.59
CA GLY A 123 27.95 -2.23 11.30
C GLY A 123 28.13 -3.18 12.49
N ALA A 124 29.04 -4.16 12.37
CA ALA A 124 29.38 -5.05 13.48
C ALA A 124 30.09 -4.34 14.62
N ALA A 125 31.02 -3.44 14.33
CA ALA A 125 31.72 -2.64 15.32
C ALA A 125 30.73 -1.76 16.10
N ARG A 126 29.85 -1.02 15.40
CA ARG A 126 28.82 -0.19 16.04
C ARG A 126 27.89 -0.98 16.97
N LEU A 127 27.46 -2.17 16.56
CA LEU A 127 26.61 -3.00 17.43
C LEU A 127 27.36 -3.48 18.66
N ARG A 128 28.65 -3.82 18.54
CA ARG A 128 29.49 -4.15 19.70
C ARG A 128 29.69 -2.97 20.63
N GLU A 129 29.90 -1.76 20.11
CA GLU A 129 29.99 -0.53 20.90
C GLU A 129 28.70 -0.27 21.70
N LEU A 130 27.54 -0.64 21.14
CA LEU A 130 26.23 -0.56 21.80
C LEU A 130 25.92 -1.76 22.70
N GLY A 131 26.84 -2.71 22.86
CA GLY A 131 26.64 -3.92 23.67
C GLY A 131 25.65 -4.94 23.09
N ILE A 132 25.30 -4.81 21.80
CA ILE A 132 24.36 -5.71 21.13
C ILE A 132 25.13 -6.90 20.55
N GLU A 133 24.96 -8.06 21.18
CA GLU A 133 25.61 -9.29 20.71
C GLU A 133 24.87 -9.94 19.52
N PRO A 134 25.58 -10.49 18.52
CA PRO A 134 24.94 -11.19 17.40
C PRO A 134 24.02 -12.35 17.82
N ARG A 135 24.32 -13.03 18.93
CA ARG A 135 23.47 -14.13 19.46
C ARG A 135 22.13 -13.63 20.01
N SER A 136 22.08 -12.43 20.60
CA SER A 136 20.81 -11.86 21.07
C SER A 136 19.91 -11.55 19.88
N LEU A 137 20.45 -11.03 18.78
CA LEU A 137 19.70 -10.78 17.55
C LEU A 137 19.09 -12.06 16.94
N VAL A 138 19.80 -13.19 17.01
CA VAL A 138 19.26 -14.50 16.58
C VAL A 138 18.07 -14.93 17.44
N ARG A 139 18.17 -14.75 18.77
CA ARG A 139 17.07 -15.03 19.70
C ARG A 139 15.86 -14.16 19.38
N VAL A 140 16.06 -12.86 19.18
CA VAL A 140 14.99 -11.91 18.86
C VAL A 140 14.33 -12.25 17.52
N CYS A 141 15.11 -12.54 16.48
CA CYS A 141 14.59 -12.96 15.17
C CYS A 141 13.69 -14.20 15.29
N ASN A 142 14.12 -15.21 16.06
CA ASN A 142 13.34 -16.42 16.27
C ASN A 142 12.07 -16.16 17.10
N GLY A 143 12.12 -15.26 18.09
CA GLY A 143 10.96 -14.85 18.87
C GLY A 143 9.92 -14.13 18.02
N LEU A 144 10.35 -13.18 17.18
CA LEU A 144 9.49 -12.47 16.23
C LEU A 144 8.81 -13.42 15.25
N ALA A 145 9.56 -14.36 14.66
CA ALA A 145 9.02 -15.34 13.73
C ALA A 145 7.96 -16.27 14.37
N ARG A 146 8.06 -16.50 15.69
CA ARG A 146 7.12 -17.32 16.46
C ARG A 146 5.96 -16.52 17.04
N GLY A 147 5.94 -15.20 16.88
CA GLY A 147 4.96 -14.32 17.52
C GLY A 147 5.06 -14.30 19.04
N SER A 148 6.23 -14.59 19.60
CA SER A 148 6.46 -14.57 21.04
C SER A 148 6.56 -13.13 21.57
N TYR A 149 6.13 -12.91 22.81
CA TYR A 149 6.41 -11.67 23.52
C TYR A 149 7.92 -11.51 23.71
N LEU A 150 8.43 -10.33 23.42
CA LEU A 150 9.84 -9.97 23.54
C LEU A 150 9.98 -8.75 24.45
N PRO A 151 11.00 -8.69 25.31
CA PRO A 151 11.30 -7.50 26.08
C PRO A 151 11.56 -6.27 25.19
N ASP A 152 11.23 -5.08 25.66
CA ASP A 152 11.42 -3.83 24.89
C ASP A 152 12.89 -3.62 24.49
N ALA A 153 13.84 -3.95 25.39
CA ALA A 153 15.27 -3.86 25.11
C ALA A 153 15.71 -4.77 23.93
N ASP A 154 15.07 -5.95 23.80
CA ASP A 154 15.33 -6.88 22.71
C ASP A 154 14.77 -6.34 21.38
N LEU A 155 13.62 -5.67 21.42
CA LEU A 155 13.02 -4.99 20.26
C LEU A 155 13.84 -3.76 19.84
N GLU A 156 14.38 -3.01 20.79
CA GLU A 156 15.25 -1.86 20.54
C GLU A 156 16.59 -2.30 19.94
N ALA A 157 17.18 -3.40 20.44
CA ALA A 157 18.37 -4.00 19.85
C ALA A 157 18.12 -4.46 18.41
N TRP A 158 16.94 -5.05 18.14
CA TRP A 158 16.53 -5.44 16.79
C TRP A 158 16.33 -4.25 15.87
N ALA A 159 15.64 -3.20 16.34
CA ALA A 159 15.47 -1.95 15.59
C ALA A 159 16.83 -1.30 15.26
N THR A 160 17.77 -1.33 16.20
CA THR A 160 19.13 -0.84 16.01
C THR A 160 19.91 -1.68 14.99
N TYR A 161 19.82 -3.01 15.04
CA TYR A 161 20.37 -3.87 14.00
C TYR A 161 19.77 -3.57 12.61
N VAL A 162 18.45 -3.42 12.55
CA VAL A 162 17.76 -3.08 11.30
C VAL A 162 18.23 -1.72 10.78
N ARG A 163 18.42 -0.73 11.64
CA ARG A 163 18.90 0.61 11.24
C ARG A 163 20.36 0.58 10.79
N GLU A 164 21.26 0.07 11.62
CA GLU A 164 22.71 0.19 11.42
C GLU A 164 23.24 -0.80 10.36
N VAL A 165 22.69 -2.00 10.35
CA VAL A 165 23.19 -3.13 9.54
C VAL A 165 22.29 -3.40 8.35
N VAL A 166 20.96 -3.43 8.51
CA VAL A 166 20.03 -3.68 7.40
C VAL A 166 19.76 -2.41 6.59
N ARG A 167 19.72 -1.23 7.21
CA ARG A 167 19.46 0.07 6.57
C ARG A 167 18.30 0.02 5.57
N GLY A 168 17.12 -0.45 6.00
CA GLY A 168 15.90 -0.44 5.16
C GLY A 168 15.85 -1.45 4.00
N ARG A 169 16.88 -2.29 3.80
CA ARG A 169 16.95 -3.23 2.66
C ARG A 169 16.01 -4.43 2.84
N ASN A 170 15.16 -4.68 1.83
CA ASN A 170 14.21 -5.81 1.78
C ASN A 170 14.85 -7.21 1.76
N ARG A 171 16.16 -7.28 1.49
CA ARG A 171 16.97 -8.46 1.71
C ARG A 171 18.01 -8.11 2.77
N PRO A 172 17.68 -8.25 4.05
CA PRO A 172 18.67 -8.05 5.10
C PRO A 172 19.88 -8.91 4.75
N MET A 173 21.08 -8.39 4.98
CA MET A 173 22.27 -9.22 5.06
C MET A 173 21.91 -10.44 5.90
N ASP A 174 22.01 -11.64 5.32
CA ASP A 174 21.70 -12.89 6.01
C ASP A 174 22.24 -12.81 7.43
N LEU A 175 21.37 -12.83 8.43
CA LEU A 175 21.79 -12.76 9.83
C LEU A 175 22.89 -13.80 10.10
N GLY A 176 22.79 -14.96 9.45
CA GLY A 176 23.83 -16.01 9.45
C GLY A 176 25.19 -15.55 8.91
N ARG A 177 25.25 -14.70 7.88
CA ARG A 177 26.50 -14.12 7.35
C ARG A 177 27.09 -13.05 8.27
N TYR A 178 26.26 -12.32 8.99
CA TYR A 178 26.70 -11.36 10.00
C TYR A 178 27.23 -12.06 11.26
N VAL A 179 26.52 -13.08 11.73
CA VAL A 179 26.92 -13.93 12.86
C VAL A 179 28.22 -14.67 12.52
N ALA A 180 28.33 -15.30 11.36
CA ALA A 180 29.54 -16.04 10.95
C ALA A 180 30.80 -15.15 10.91
N GLY A 181 30.69 -13.91 10.40
CA GLY A 181 31.81 -12.97 10.35
C GLY A 181 32.24 -12.41 11.70
N CYS A 182 31.39 -12.51 12.74
CA CYS A 182 31.75 -12.16 14.12
C CYS A 182 32.39 -13.32 14.89
N VAL A 183 32.27 -14.56 14.41
CA VAL A 183 32.89 -15.74 15.04
C VAL A 183 34.33 -15.95 14.57
N THR A 184 34.71 -15.37 13.42
CA THR A 184 36.05 -15.48 12.83
C THR A 184 36.96 -14.27 13.08
N ALA A 185 36.69 -13.48 14.12
CA ALA A 185 37.54 -12.37 14.55
C ALA A 185 38.35 -12.75 15.79
#